data_AF-A0A950GBT5-F1
#
_entry.id   AF-A0A950GBT5-F1
#
_cell.length_a   1.000
_cell.length_b   1.000
_cell.length_c   1.000
_cell.angle_alpha   90.00
_cell.angle_beta   90.00
_cell.angle_gamma   90.00
#
_symmetry.space_group_name_H-M   'P 1'
#
loop_
_entity.id
_entity.type
_entity.pdbx_description
1 polymer ?
#
loop_
_entity_poly.entity_id
_entity_poly.type
_entity_poly.pdbx_seq_one_letter_code
_entity_poly.pdbx_strand_id
1 'polypeptide(L)'
;MKSTTFTVRVDTDVKKRLERLAKSTGRSRSFLAAEAINEYLEVNEWQVAGIKRAIASLDRGEGIAHEQVKDWVASWGSPDEKPAPKKRAPKSS
;
A
#
# COMPACT_ATOMS: atom_id res chain seq x y z
N MET A 1 1.29 25.38 1.20
CA MET A 1 1.45 24.36 0.13
C MET A 1 0.93 24.93 -1.18
N LYS A 2 1.54 24.57 -2.32
CA LYS A 2 1.02 24.96 -3.64
C LYS A 2 -0.05 23.95 -4.07
N SER A 3 -1.19 24.44 -4.56
CA SER A 3 -2.22 23.60 -5.18
C SER A 3 -2.06 23.59 -6.70
N THR A 4 -2.51 22.52 -7.32
CA THR A 4 -2.63 22.41 -8.78
C THR A 4 -4.06 21.98 -9.14
N THR A 5 -4.49 22.29 -10.36
CA THR A 5 -5.82 21.93 -10.85
C THR A 5 -5.75 20.59 -11.57
N PHE A 6 -6.66 19.69 -11.23
CA PHE A 6 -6.91 18.45 -11.96
C PHE A 6 -8.42 18.36 -12.27
N THR A 7 -8.77 17.81 -13.43
CA THR A 7 -10.16 17.65 -13.86
C THR A 7 -10.48 16.16 -13.93
N VAL A 8 -11.54 15.73 -13.24
CA VAL A 8 -12.01 14.34 -13.28
C VAL A 8 -13.47 14.30 -13.73
N ARG A 9 -13.77 13.32 -14.58
CA ARG A 9 -15.14 12.97 -14.94
C ARG A 9 -15.70 12.04 -13.88
N VAL A 10 -16.89 12.37 -13.41
CA VAL A 10 -17.65 11.54 -12.46
C VAL A 10 -19.08 11.42 -12.96
N ASP A 11 -19.74 10.34 -12.58
CA ASP A 11 -21.16 10.19 -12.88
C ASP A 11 -21.99 11.31 -12.25
N THR A 12 -23.10 11.65 -12.90
CA THR A 12 -24.01 12.70 -12.45
C THR A 12 -24.49 12.46 -11.01
N ASP A 13 -24.72 11.21 -10.64
CA ASP A 13 -25.18 10.86 -9.30
C ASP A 13 -24.10 11.02 -8.24
N VAL A 14 -22.83 10.76 -8.58
CA VAL A 14 -21.68 11.04 -7.70
C VAL A 14 -21.56 12.54 -7.46
N LYS A 15 -21.65 13.36 -8.51
CA LYS A 15 -21.64 14.83 -8.39
C LYS A 15 -22.75 15.32 -7.45
N LYS A 16 -23.98 14.82 -7.62
CA LYS A 16 -25.12 15.19 -6.75
C LYS A 16 -24.90 14.77 -5.29
N ARG A 17 -24.33 13.58 -5.05
CA ARG A 17 -23.98 13.11 -3.69
C ARG A 17 -22.94 14.01 -3.04
N LEU A 18 -21.88 14.37 -3.77
CA LEU A 18 -20.83 15.28 -3.29
C LEU A 18 -21.39 16.69 -2.99
N GLU A 19 -22.29 17.19 -3.83
CA GLU A 19 -22.97 18.48 -3.61
C GLU A 19 -23.79 18.50 -2.32
N ARG A 20 -24.53 17.42 -2.04
CA ARG A 20 -25.28 17.30 -0.77
C ARG A 20 -24.35 17.23 0.44
N LEU A 21 -23.27 16.45 0.36
CA LEU A 21 -22.30 16.32 1.44
C LEU A 21 -21.59 17.65 1.72
N ALA A 22 -21.21 18.38 0.68
CA ALA A 22 -20.64 19.73 0.79
C ALA A 22 -21.59 20.67 1.57
N LYS A 23 -22.88 20.67 1.21
CA LYS A 23 -23.89 21.49 1.88
C LYS A 23 -24.08 21.10 3.35
N SER A 24 -24.14 19.80 3.67
CA SER A 24 -24.36 19.34 5.05
C SER A 24 -23.16 19.56 5.97
N THR A 25 -21.94 19.55 5.42
CA THR A 25 -20.68 19.70 6.18
C THR A 25 -20.15 21.13 6.20
N GLY A 26 -20.73 22.04 5.40
CA GLY A 26 -20.22 23.40 5.22
C GLY A 26 -18.88 23.46 4.49
N ARG A 27 -18.47 22.38 3.81
CA ARG A 27 -17.20 22.29 3.06
C ARG A 27 -17.43 22.52 1.57
N SER A 28 -16.39 22.95 0.86
CA SER A 28 -16.46 23.06 -0.59
C SER A 28 -16.36 21.68 -1.25
N ARG A 29 -16.97 21.53 -2.44
CA ARG A 29 -16.86 20.30 -3.24
C ARG A 29 -15.40 19.95 -3.55
N SER A 30 -14.60 20.96 -3.85
CA SER A 30 -13.18 20.79 -4.17
C SER A 30 -12.38 20.31 -2.96
N PHE A 31 -12.72 20.79 -1.75
CA PHE A 31 -12.11 20.32 -0.52
C PHE A 31 -12.39 18.83 -0.30
N LEU A 32 -13.67 18.44 -0.34
CA LEU A 32 -14.08 17.04 -0.14
C LEU A 32 -13.53 16.11 -1.23
N ALA A 33 -13.44 16.57 -2.48
CA ALA A 33 -12.84 15.79 -3.56
C ALA A 33 -11.33 15.59 -3.36
N ALA A 34 -10.62 16.64 -2.93
CA ALA A 34 -9.20 16.53 -2.64
C ALA A 34 -8.92 15.63 -1.42
N GLU A 35 -9.74 15.74 -0.38
CA GLU A 35 -9.69 14.89 0.81
C GLU A 35 -9.87 13.41 0.45
N ALA A 36 -10.93 13.08 -0.29
CA ALA A 36 -11.19 11.70 -0.72
C ALA A 36 -10.06 11.13 -1.61
N ILE A 37 -9.42 11.96 -2.44
CA ILE A 37 -8.26 11.53 -3.25
C ILE A 37 -7.05 11.28 -2.37
N ASN A 38 -6.76 12.14 -1.40
CA ASN A 38 -5.64 11.94 -0.48
C ASN A 38 -5.82 10.67 0.34
N GLU A 39 -7.02 10.44 0.90
CA GLU A 39 -7.33 9.20 1.62
C GLU A 39 -7.14 7.96 0.73
N TYR A 40 -7.60 8.02 -0.52
CA TYR A 40 -7.39 6.92 -1.47
C TYR A 40 -5.90 6.67 -1.73
N LEU A 41 -5.11 7.72 -1.93
CA LEU A 41 -3.67 7.59 -2.16
C LEU A 41 -2.96 7.00 -0.94
N GLU A 42 -3.23 7.53 0.25
CA GLU A 42 -2.65 7.03 1.50
C GLU A 42 -2.91 5.53 1.70
N VAL A 43 -4.13 5.07 1.40
CA VAL A 43 -4.51 3.67 1.53
C VAL A 43 -3.87 2.77 0.46
N ASN A 44 -3.60 3.26 -0.75
CA ASN A 44 -3.17 2.41 -1.86
C ASN A 44 -1.67 2.47 -2.15
N GLU A 45 -1.02 3.61 -1.91
CA GLU A 45 0.38 3.81 -2.28
C GLU A 45 1.32 2.90 -1.49
N TRP A 46 1.06 2.67 -0.20
CA TRP A 46 1.90 1.78 0.61
C TRP A 46 1.88 0.34 0.07
N GLN A 47 0.72 -0.14 -0.38
CA GLN A 47 0.54 -1.50 -0.89
C GLN A 47 1.25 -1.65 -2.24
N VAL A 48 1.02 -0.71 -3.16
CA VAL A 48 1.67 -0.70 -4.47
C VAL A 48 3.19 -0.61 -4.32
N ALA A 49 3.67 0.26 -3.43
CA ALA A 49 5.10 0.38 -3.16
C ALA A 49 5.67 -0.90 -2.52
N GLY A 50 4.91 -1.55 -1.63
CA GLY A 50 5.27 -2.82 -1.02
C GLY A 50 5.45 -3.93 -2.07
N ILE A 51 4.49 -4.10 -2.97
CA ILE A 51 4.54 -5.10 -4.05
C ILE A 51 5.74 -4.84 -4.97
N LYS A 52 5.93 -3.59 -5.40
CA LYS A 52 7.08 -3.22 -6.25
C LYS A 52 8.42 -3.52 -5.58
N ARG A 53 8.56 -3.21 -4.27
CA ARG A 53 9.77 -3.54 -3.50
C ARG A 53 9.98 -5.04 -3.37
N ALA A 54 8.92 -5.82 -3.15
CA ALA A 54 9.00 -7.26 -3.04
C ALA A 54 9.48 -7.89 -4.36
N ILE A 55 8.86 -7.51 -5.49
CA ILE A 55 9.27 -7.96 -6.84
C ILE A 55 10.74 -7.63 -7.08
N ALA A 56 11.15 -6.37 -6.86
CA ALA A 56 12.53 -5.98 -7.07
C ALA A 56 13.53 -6.73 -6.17
N SER A 57 13.14 -7.09 -4.94
CA SER A 57 13.97 -7.91 -4.04
C SER A 57 14.12 -9.34 -4.57
N LEU A 58 13.05 -9.92 -5.12
CA LEU A 58 13.09 -11.23 -5.76
C LEU A 58 13.94 -11.24 -7.04
N ASP A 59 13.83 -10.21 -7.88
CA ASP A 59 14.64 -10.05 -9.09
C ASP A 59 16.14 -9.96 -8.77
N ARG A 60 16.52 -9.40 -7.61
CA ARG A 60 17.91 -9.38 -7.09
C ARG A 60 18.33 -10.68 -6.39
N GLY A 61 17.46 -11.69 -6.34
CA GLY A 61 17.74 -12.97 -5.68
C GLY A 61 17.74 -12.90 -4.14
N GLU A 62 17.17 -11.85 -3.55
CA GLU A 62 17.09 -11.64 -2.09
C GLU A 62 15.88 -12.36 -1.46
N GLY A 63 15.29 -13.33 -2.17
CA GLY A 63 14.22 -14.18 -1.65
C GLY A 63 14.71 -15.15 -0.57
N ILE A 64 13.76 -15.67 0.21
CA ILE A 64 13.98 -16.77 1.17
C ILE A 64 13.34 -18.02 0.59
N ALA A 65 14.03 -19.15 0.66
CA ALA A 65 13.48 -20.41 0.15
C ALA A 65 12.29 -20.87 1.00
N HIS A 66 11.24 -21.37 0.36
CA HIS A 66 10.00 -21.77 1.01
C HIS A 66 10.22 -22.78 2.15
N GLU A 67 11.07 -23.79 1.95
CA GLU A 67 11.36 -24.80 2.97
C GLU A 67 12.02 -24.21 4.22
N GLN A 68 12.86 -23.18 4.09
CA GLN A 68 13.45 -22.50 5.25
C GLN A 68 12.40 -21.77 6.09
N VAL A 69 11.37 -21.21 5.44
CA VAL A 69 10.24 -20.57 6.12
C VAL A 69 9.37 -21.63 6.80
N LYS A 70 9.07 -22.74 6.12
CA LYS A 70 8.28 -23.85 6.70
C LYS A 70 8.95 -24.42 7.94
N ASP A 71 10.24 -24.71 7.85
CA ASP A 71 11.03 -25.23 8.96
C ASP A 71 11.01 -24.30 10.18
N TRP A 72 11.10 -22.99 9.95
CA TRP A 72 11.05 -21.98 11.00
C TRP A 72 9.66 -21.93 11.65
N VAL A 73 8.60 -21.80 10.85
CA VAL A 73 7.22 -21.73 11.37
C VAL A 73 6.84 -23.00 12.13
N ALA A 74 7.28 -24.17 11.66
CA ALA A 74 7.01 -25.45 12.34
C ALA A 74 7.71 -25.58 13.70
N SER A 75 8.77 -24.81 13.94
CA SER A 75 9.53 -24.85 15.21
C SER A 75 8.99 -23.90 16.29
N TRP A 76 8.04 -23.01 15.96
CA TRP A 76 7.50 -22.03 16.90
C TRP A 76 6.82 -22.70 18.10
N GLY A 77 7.11 -22.19 19.30
CA GLY A 77 6.54 -22.72 20.55
C GLY A 77 7.13 -24.06 21.00
N SER A 78 8.17 -24.54 20.31
CA SER A 78 8.96 -25.69 20.75
C SER A 78 10.20 -25.24 21.53
N PRO A 79 10.79 -26.12 22.37
CA PRO A 79 12.08 -25.85 23.01
C PRO A 79 13.24 -25.60 22.01
N ASP A 80 13.11 -26.07 20.77
CA ASP A 80 14.10 -25.96 19.70
C ASP A 80 13.69 -24.96 18.61
N GLU A 81 13.05 -23.85 18.99
CA GLU A 81 12.63 -22.82 18.05
C GLU A 81 13.80 -22.30 17.20
N LYS A 82 13.69 -22.44 15.87
CA LYS A 82 14.71 -22.04 14.91
C LYS A 82 14.71 -20.51 14.76
N PRO A 83 15.87 -19.88 14.47
CA PRO A 83 15.90 -18.45 14.17
C PRO A 83 15.19 -18.15 12.83
N ALA A 84 14.62 -16.94 12.73
CA ALA A 84 13.99 -16.49 11.50
C ALA A 84 14.98 -16.55 10.31
N PRO A 85 14.57 -17.12 9.17
CA PRO A 85 15.44 -17.26 8.02
C PRO A 85 15.79 -15.88 7.46
N LYS A 86 17.06 -15.69 7.08
CA LYS A 86 17.55 -14.42 6.53
C LYS A 86 17.58 -14.47 5.02
N LYS A 87 17.32 -13.33 4.38
CA LYS A 87 17.52 -13.15 2.93
C LYS A 87 18.95 -13.53 2.57
N ARG A 88 19.14 -14.19 1.42
CA ARG A 88 20.50 -14.39 0.89
C ARG A 88 21.14 -13.04 0.59
N ALA A 89 22.41 -12.86 0.95
CA ALA A 89 23.17 -11.69 0.55
C ALA A 89 23.23 -11.61 -0.99
N PRO A 90 23.16 -10.42 -1.60
CA PRO A 90 23.25 -10.29 -3.04
C PRO A 90 24.55 -10.95 -3.53
N LYS A 91 24.47 -11.74 -4.60
CA LYS A 91 25.69 -12.20 -5.29
C LYS A 91 26.39 -10.95 -5.83
N SER A 92 27.58 -10.65 -5.30
CA SER A 92 28.47 -9.68 -5.92
C SER A 92 28.87 -10.22 -7.29
N SER A 93 28.42 -9.57 -8.36
CA SER A 93 29.05 -9.66 -9.68
C SER A 93 30.27 -8.74 -9.72
#